data_AF-A0A8J3QKB2-F1
#
_entry.id   AF-A0A8J3QKB2-F1
#
_cell.length_a   1.000
_cell.length_b   1.000
_cell.length_c   1.000
_cell.angle_alpha   90.00
_cell.angle_beta   90.00
_cell.angle_gamma   90.00
#
_symmetry.space_group_name_H-M   'P 1'
#
loop_
_entity.id
_entity.type
_entity.pdbx_description
1 polymer ?
#
loop_
_entity_poly.entity_id
_entity_poly.type
_entity_poly.pdbx_seq_one_letter_code
_entity_poly.pdbx_strand_id
1 'polypeptide(L)' 'MVSVALPIEAGSPAEAVAEFWRYVTELGPAELPAFVSPAEDELAMQAYVADEPAPQDPEED' A
#
# COMPACT_ATOMS: atom_id res chain seq x y z
N MET A 1 9.19 -4.52 8.82
CA MET A 1 8.57 -5.16 7.65
C MET A 1 8.17 -4.07 6.67
N VAL A 2 8.26 -4.33 5.36
CA VAL A 2 7.76 -3.39 4.33
C VAL A 2 6.76 -4.15 3.46
N SER A 3 5.57 -3.59 3.28
CA SER A 3 4.51 -4.15 2.45
C SER A 3 3.85 -3.08 1.59
N VAL A 4 3.23 -3.51 0.48
CA VAL A 4 2.32 -2.68 -0.31
C VAL A 4 0.92 -3.18 0.00
N ALA A 5 0.02 -2.28 0.42
CA ALA A 5 -1.37 -2.63 0.68
C ALA A 5 -2.27 -1.97 -0.37
N LEU A 6 -3.03 -2.79 -1.09
CA LEU A 6 -3.97 -2.35 -2.11
C LEU A 6 -5.34 -2.96 -1.81
N PRO A 7 -6.35 -2.17 -1.42
CA PRO A 7 -7.71 -2.65 -1.34
C PRO A 7 -8.22 -2.90 -2.78
N ILE A 8 -8.39 -4.17 -3.15
CA ILE A 8 -8.84 -4.57 -4.49
C ILE A 8 -10.18 -5.30 -4.35
N GLU A 9 -11.21 -4.75 -4.97
CA GLU A 9 -12.50 -5.40 -5.14
C GLU A 9 -12.51 -6.18 -6.46
N ALA A 10 -12.74 -7.49 -6.40
CA ALA A 10 -12.76 -8.35 -7.59
C ALA A 10 -13.76 -9.50 -7.42
N GLY A 11 -14.29 -10.02 -8.54
CA GLY A 11 -15.26 -11.11 -8.56
C GLY A 11 -14.63 -12.49 -8.31
N SER A 12 -13.30 -12.60 -8.45
CA SER A 12 -12.57 -13.83 -8.19
C SER A 12 -11.13 -13.58 -7.70
N PRO A 13 -10.48 -14.60 -7.08
CA PRO A 13 -9.07 -14.49 -6.70
C PRO A 13 -8.12 -14.24 -7.89
N ALA A 14 -8.41 -14.81 -9.06
CA ALA A 14 -7.58 -14.62 -10.25
C ALA A 14 -7.65 -13.17 -10.77
N GLU A 15 -8.84 -12.58 -10.76
CA GLU A 15 -9.04 -11.17 -11.08
C GLU A 15 -8.33 -10.25 -10.08
N ALA A 16 -8.41 -10.54 -8.78
CA ALA A 16 -7.72 -9.76 -7.76
C ALA A 16 -6.20 -9.71 -7.98
N VAL A 17 -5.58 -10.85 -8.32
CA VAL A 17 -4.14 -10.91 -8.61
C VAL A 17 -3.80 -10.17 -9.91
N ALA A 18 -4.65 -10.26 -10.94
CA ALA A 18 -4.46 -9.52 -12.18
C ALA A 18 -4.50 -8.00 -11.93
N GLU A 19 -5.48 -7.53 -11.17
CA GLU A 19 -5.63 -6.12 -10.79
C GLU A 19 -4.47 -5.63 -9.92
N PHE A 20 -3.98 -6.47 -9.00
CA PHE A 20 -2.79 -6.16 -8.20
C PHE A 20 -1.59 -5.86 -9.10
N TRP A 21 -1.29 -6.74 -10.05
CA TRP A 21 -0.15 -6.55 -10.96
C TRP A 21 -0.36 -5.39 -11.93
N ARG A 22 -1.61 -5.12 -12.32
CA ARG A 22 -1.95 -3.94 -13.10
C ARG A 22 -1.61 -2.67 -12.31
N TYR A 23 -2.05 -2.53 -11.07
CA TYR A 23 -1.74 -1.37 -10.23
C TYR A 23 -0.24 -1.21 -9.96
N VAL A 24 0.46 -2.31 -9.68
CA VAL A 24 1.92 -2.29 -9.52
C VAL A 24 2.62 -1.74 -10.77
N THR A 25 2.14 -2.10 -11.95
CA THR A 25 2.73 -1.69 -13.23
C THR A 25 2.35 -0.25 -13.61
N GLU A 26 1.10 0.15 -13.40
CA GLU A 26 0.58 1.44 -13.88
C GLU A 26 0.88 2.61 -12.93
N LEU A 27 0.82 2.39 -11.60
CA LEU A 27 1.04 3.43 -10.59
C LEU A 27 2.51 3.52 -10.17
N GLY A 28 3.13 2.35 -9.94
CA GLY A 28 4.54 2.27 -9.56
C GLY A 28 4.90 2.96 -8.23
N PRO A 29 6.20 3.12 -7.93
CA PRO A 29 6.68 3.58 -6.62
C PRO A 29 6.38 5.05 -6.32
N ALA A 30 6.02 5.85 -7.32
CA ALA A 30 5.67 7.25 -7.13
C ALA A 30 4.26 7.43 -6.53
N GLU A 31 3.37 6.47 -6.76
CA GLU A 31 1.96 6.58 -6.39
C GLU A 31 1.51 5.49 -5.42
N LEU A 32 2.19 4.33 -5.39
CA LEU A 32 1.83 3.23 -4.50
C LEU A 32 2.32 3.46 -3.07
N PRO A 33 1.47 3.23 -2.05
CA PRO A 33 1.89 3.32 -0.67
C PRO A 33 2.76 2.13 -0.27
N ALA A 34 3.90 2.42 0.36
CA ALA A 34 4.70 1.47 1.11
C ALA A 34 4.41 1.63 2.60
N PHE A 35 3.98 0.55 3.25
CA PHE A 35 3.75 0.50 4.68
C PHE A 35 4.96 -0.09 5.39
N VAL A 36 5.52 0.66 6.32
CA VAL A 36 6.67 0.26 7.12
C VAL A 36 6.21 0.04 8.56
N SER A 37 6.47 -1.15 9.11
CA SER A 37 6.27 -1.44 10.52
C SER A 37 7.58 -1.91 11.17
N PRO A 38 7.99 -1.35 12.33
CA PRO A 38 9.09 -1.89 13.12
C PRO A 38 8.85 -3.34 13.52
N ALA A 39 9.90 -4.17 13.54
CA ALA A 39 9.75 -5.58 13.92
C ALA A 39 9.35 -5.77 15.39
N GLU A 40 9.68 -4.80 16.24
CA GLU A 40 9.40 -4.82 17.67
C GLU A 40 8.06 -4.14 18.02
N ASP A 41 7.44 -3.45 17.05
CA ASP A 41 6.19 -2.73 17.21
C ASP A 41 5.42 -2.73 15.87
N GLU A 42 4.72 -3.83 15.61
CA GLU A 42 3.98 -4.01 14.35
C GLU A 42 2.79 -3.03 14.21
N LEU A 43 2.32 -2.44 15.31
CA LEU A 43 1.22 -1.47 15.31
C LEU A 43 1.68 -0.06 14.98
N ALA A 44 2.97 0.26 15.14
CA ALA A 44 3.58 1.51 14.68
C ALA A 44 3.80 1.51 13.15
N MET A 45 2.75 1.18 12.40
CA MET A 45 2.75 1.22 10.94
C MET A 45 2.82 2.68 10.46
N GLN A 46 3.57 2.95 9.40
CA GLN A 46 3.64 4.26 8.74
C GLN A 46 3.58 4.06 7.22
N ALA A 47 2.76 4.84 6.53
CA ALA A 47 2.70 4.84 5.08
C ALA A 47 3.72 5.83 4.48
N TYR A 48 4.28 5.50 3.32
CA TYR A 48 5.14 6.36 2.53
C TYR A 48 4.69 6.33 1.06
N VAL A 49 4.67 7.50 0.40
CA VAL A 49 4.41 7.66 -1.03
C VAL A 49 5.50 8.56 -1.60
N ALA A 50 6.13 8.15 -2.72
CA ALA A 50 7.26 8.89 -3.32
C ALA A 50 8.36 9.26 -2.31
N ASP A 51 8.68 8.33 -1.38
CA ASP A 51 9.66 8.46 -0.29
C ASP A 51 9.28 9.43 0.85
N GLU A 52 8.10 10.04 0.81
CA GLU A 52 7.61 10.95 1.86
C GLU A 52 6.57 10.26 2.76
N PRO A 53 6.55 10.52 4.08
CA PRO A 53 5.50 10.02 4.96
C PRO A 53 4.12 10.50 4.50
N ALA A 54 3.18 9.57 4.37
CA ALA A 54 1.78 9.85 4.05
C ALA A 54 0.89 9.60 5.28
N PRO A 55 -0.11 10.45 5.57
CA PRO A 55 -1.08 10.18 6.62
C PRO A 55 -1.84 8.88 6.31
N GLN A 56 -2.10 8.08 7.34
CA GLN A 56 -2.78 6.80 7.20
C GLN A 56 -4.29 6.97 7.06
N ASP A 57 -4.82 8.03 7.66
CA ASP A 57 -6.19 8.48 7.46
C ASP A 57 -6.15 9.77 6.62
N PRO A 58 -6.68 9.75 5.38
CA PRO A 58 -6.79 10.97 4.58
C PRO A 58 -7.71 12.03 5.20
N GLU A 59 -8.48 11.70 6.24
CA GLU A 59 -9.29 12.67 7.02
C GLU A 59 -8.55 13.30 8.21
N GLU A 60 -7.36 12.80 8.58
CA GLU A 60 -6.51 13.39 9.62
C GLU A 60 -5.59 14.47 9.00
N ASP A 61 -5.96 15.75 9.18
CA ASP A 61 -5.16 16.95 8.87
C ASP A 61 -4.20 17.34 10.03
#